data_AF-A0A9D8A3K4-F1
#
_entry.id   AF-A0A9D8A3K4-F1
#
_cell.length_a   1.000
_cell.length_b   1.000
_cell.length_c   1.000
_cell.angle_alpha   90.00
_cell.angle_beta   90.00
_cell.angle_gamma   90.00
#
_symmetry.space_group_name_H-M   'P 1'
#
loop_
_entity.id
_entity.type
_entity.pdbx_description
1 polymer ?
#
loop_
_entity_poly.entity_id
_entity_poly.type
_entity_poly.pdbx_seq_one_letter_code
_entity_poly.pdbx_strand_id
1 'polypeptide(L)'
;MTTLLDVWIYQKKFIEEKSIEQVLTICGDGQLKDGNETSIQLREYFANITTNMIERYIDECLNKGFTNSGLILQDLVNEIGRRLGFTIESGYYRGGRSKIGFDGLWKAKDGFSFVIEVKTTDAYQLNLDIQAEYRRKLIQEKRVEDSDSSILIVVGRKDTGGLEAQTRGSRHAWDVRIISVESLLKLLRVKENLSDIDIVSKIQEILKPLEYTRLDRLIDIIFSTSEDLLIDDENDEGSKTPLIPANYHAECVEKISIHLKSPLVKQGRTTYTNASQTLGVLCIVSKEYQRSGAGRYWFSFHPTQQTFLDEKDDAFIALGCGSIAQIILLPFHEFVKHLPEMRTTESKDRFYWHVEIFKKGGKFLLNKSTKAGIDVTHYRLKI
;
A
#
# COMPACT_ATOMS: atom_id res chain seq x y z
N MET A 1 9.62 -17.37 -22.18
CA MET A 1 8.37 -16.59 -22.25
C MET A 1 8.60 -15.35 -21.43
N THR A 2 8.51 -14.17 -22.03
CA THR A 2 8.56 -12.89 -21.31
C THR A 2 7.30 -12.82 -20.45
N THR A 3 7.45 -12.72 -19.14
CA THR A 3 6.29 -12.62 -18.23
C THR A 3 5.66 -11.24 -18.39
N LEU A 4 4.38 -11.08 -18.04
CA LEU A 4 3.75 -9.75 -18.01
C LEU A 4 4.52 -8.79 -17.08
N LEU A 5 5.15 -9.33 -16.04
CA LEU A 5 6.04 -8.63 -15.13
C LEU A 5 7.29 -8.09 -15.83
N ASP A 6 7.90 -8.87 -16.73
CA ASP A 6 9.03 -8.40 -17.54
C ASP A 6 8.60 -7.26 -18.48
N VAL A 7 7.42 -7.37 -19.11
CA VAL A 7 6.87 -6.29 -19.93
C VAL A 7 6.59 -5.04 -19.07
N TRP A 8 6.12 -5.21 -17.83
CA TRP A 8 5.94 -4.09 -16.91
C TRP A 8 7.28 -3.42 -16.53
N ILE A 9 8.31 -4.20 -16.19
CA ILE A 9 9.61 -3.67 -15.76
C ILE A 9 10.32 -2.94 -16.92
N TYR A 10 10.32 -3.52 -18.12
CA TYR A 10 11.12 -3.01 -19.25
C TYR A 10 10.33 -2.17 -20.26
N GLN A 11 9.00 -2.29 -20.27
CA GLN A 11 8.10 -1.57 -21.19
C GLN A 11 6.91 -0.95 -20.45
N LYS A 12 7.13 -0.44 -19.23
CA LYS A 12 6.13 0.18 -18.37
C LYS A 12 5.15 1.10 -19.12
N LYS A 13 5.67 2.06 -19.90
CA LYS A 13 4.85 3.00 -20.68
C LYS A 13 3.87 2.32 -21.64
N PHE A 14 4.30 1.23 -22.30
CA PHE A 14 3.44 0.51 -23.24
C PHE A 14 2.21 -0.08 -22.55
N ILE A 15 2.39 -0.64 -21.35
CA ILE A 15 1.31 -1.21 -20.55
C ILE A 15 0.48 -0.11 -19.87
N GLU A 16 1.10 0.96 -19.39
CA GLU A 16 0.41 2.08 -18.74
C GLU A 16 -0.62 2.72 -19.68
N GLU A 17 -0.44 2.68 -20.99
CA GLU A 17 -1.39 3.22 -21.97
C GLU A 17 -2.58 2.29 -22.28
N LYS A 18 -2.56 1.03 -21.83
CA LYS A 18 -3.58 0.02 -22.16
C LYS A 18 -4.80 0.10 -21.24
N SER A 19 -5.98 -0.12 -21.81
CA SER A 19 -7.18 -0.39 -21.01
C SER A 19 -7.07 -1.74 -20.29
N ILE A 20 -7.89 -1.94 -19.26
CA ILE A 20 -7.85 -3.21 -18.51
C ILE A 20 -8.26 -4.41 -19.38
N GLU A 21 -9.18 -4.21 -20.33
CA GLU A 21 -9.55 -5.23 -21.31
C GLU A 21 -8.36 -5.63 -22.20
N GLN A 22 -7.57 -4.65 -22.65
CA GLN A 22 -6.38 -4.92 -23.45
C GLN A 22 -5.32 -5.65 -22.63
N VAL A 23 -5.12 -5.25 -21.37
CA VAL A 23 -4.22 -5.98 -20.46
C VAL A 23 -4.69 -7.43 -20.27
N LEU A 24 -5.99 -7.66 -20.08
CA LEU A 24 -6.55 -9.01 -19.98
C LEU A 24 -6.24 -9.83 -21.25
N THR A 25 -6.35 -9.26 -22.45
CA THR A 25 -6.02 -9.99 -23.69
C THR A 25 -4.54 -10.36 -23.83
N ILE A 26 -3.65 -9.67 -23.10
CA ILE A 26 -2.22 -9.98 -23.06
C ILE A 26 -1.93 -11.10 -22.03
N CYS A 27 -2.81 -11.30 -21.05
CA CYS A 27 -2.66 -12.33 -20.02
C CYS A 27 -3.13 -13.69 -20.55
N GLY A 28 -2.25 -14.70 -20.55
CA GLY A 28 -2.59 -16.09 -20.87
C GLY A 28 -3.46 -16.25 -22.13
N ASP A 29 -4.66 -16.83 -21.97
CA ASP A 29 -5.66 -17.03 -23.03
C ASP A 29 -6.72 -15.90 -23.11
N GLY A 30 -6.58 -14.85 -22.30
CA GLY A 30 -7.55 -13.75 -22.19
C GLY A 30 -8.87 -14.12 -21.52
N GLN A 31 -9.00 -15.34 -20.98
CA GLN A 31 -10.22 -15.81 -20.33
C GLN A 31 -10.01 -15.99 -18.82
N LEU A 32 -10.83 -15.31 -18.00
CA LEU A 32 -10.78 -15.49 -16.54
C LEU A 32 -11.48 -16.78 -16.11
N LYS A 33 -10.71 -17.67 -15.48
CA LYS A 33 -11.16 -18.93 -14.88
C LYS A 33 -10.42 -19.15 -13.57
N ASP A 34 -11.01 -19.92 -12.67
CA ASP A 34 -10.41 -20.19 -11.37
C ASP A 34 -9.05 -20.90 -11.52
N GLY A 35 -7.99 -20.25 -11.04
CA GLY A 35 -6.64 -20.83 -10.99
C GLY A 35 -5.96 -21.01 -12.35
N ASN A 36 -6.49 -20.45 -13.43
CA ASN A 36 -5.82 -20.52 -14.73
C ASN A 36 -4.71 -19.48 -14.85
N GLU A 37 -3.85 -19.66 -15.85
CA GLU A 37 -2.70 -18.78 -16.11
C GLU A 37 -3.11 -17.31 -16.26
N THR A 38 -4.21 -17.03 -16.97
CA THR A 38 -4.75 -15.67 -17.15
C THR A 38 -5.04 -15.00 -15.80
N SER A 39 -5.70 -15.69 -14.87
CA SER A 39 -6.01 -15.17 -13.54
C SER A 39 -4.76 -14.91 -12.69
N ILE A 40 -3.76 -15.80 -12.80
CA ILE A 40 -2.51 -15.70 -12.06
C ILE A 40 -1.70 -14.50 -12.56
N GLN A 41 -1.51 -14.39 -13.88
CA GLN A 41 -0.77 -13.28 -14.49
C GLN A 41 -1.45 -11.93 -14.24
N LEU A 42 -2.78 -11.87 -14.29
CA LEU A 42 -3.51 -10.63 -14.03
C LEU A 42 -3.37 -10.18 -12.57
N ARG A 43 -3.50 -11.11 -11.62
CA ARG A 43 -3.31 -10.80 -10.18
C ARG A 43 -1.87 -10.44 -9.85
N GLU A 44 -0.89 -11.10 -10.50
CA GLU A 44 0.52 -10.72 -10.41
C GLU A 44 0.75 -9.30 -10.93
N TYR A 45 0.14 -8.95 -12.06
CA TYR A 45 0.20 -7.59 -12.59
C TYR A 45 -0.40 -6.56 -11.61
N PHE A 46 -1.59 -6.83 -11.06
CA PHE A 46 -2.20 -5.94 -10.06
C PHE A 46 -1.34 -5.74 -8.81
N ALA A 47 -0.62 -6.78 -8.39
CA ALA A 47 0.30 -6.71 -7.26
C ALA A 47 1.52 -5.81 -7.53
N ASN A 48 1.81 -5.43 -8.78
CA ASN A 48 3.02 -4.69 -9.17
C ASN A 48 2.75 -3.27 -9.71
N ILE A 49 1.50 -2.93 -10.03
CA ILE A 49 1.14 -1.60 -10.55
C ILE A 49 0.95 -0.55 -9.44
N THR A 50 0.93 0.72 -9.82
CA THR A 50 0.66 1.83 -8.89
C THR A 50 -0.81 1.90 -8.51
N THR A 51 -1.11 2.56 -7.38
CA THR A 51 -2.50 2.79 -6.95
C THR A 51 -3.27 3.66 -7.93
N ASN A 52 -2.60 4.59 -8.63
CA ASN A 52 -3.23 5.37 -9.72
C ASN A 52 -3.74 4.46 -10.86
N MET A 53 -3.00 3.41 -11.19
CA MET A 53 -3.40 2.43 -12.21
C MET A 53 -4.58 1.59 -11.72
N ILE A 54 -4.58 1.16 -10.46
CA ILE A 54 -5.72 0.46 -9.84
C ILE A 54 -6.98 1.34 -9.89
N GLU A 55 -6.88 2.61 -9.48
CA GLU A 55 -7.99 3.56 -9.53
C GLU A 55 -8.56 3.71 -10.95
N ARG A 56 -7.68 3.84 -11.95
CA ARG A 56 -8.10 3.91 -13.35
C ARG A 56 -8.83 2.64 -13.79
N TYR A 57 -8.31 1.46 -13.46
CA TYR A 57 -8.96 0.20 -13.86
C TYR A 57 -10.28 -0.05 -13.14
N ILE A 58 -10.40 0.41 -11.88
CA ILE A 58 -11.68 0.41 -11.16
C ILE A 58 -12.68 1.32 -11.88
N ASP A 59 -12.28 2.54 -12.24
CA ASP A 59 -13.13 3.47 -12.99
C ASP A 59 -13.61 2.85 -14.32
N GLU A 60 -12.71 2.20 -15.06
CA GLU A 60 -13.06 1.46 -16.28
C GLU A 60 -14.11 0.35 -16.01
N CYS A 61 -13.93 -0.42 -14.94
CA CYS A 61 -14.86 -1.50 -14.57
C CYS A 61 -16.25 -0.98 -14.18
N LEU A 62 -16.32 0.19 -13.53
CA LEU A 62 -17.56 0.76 -12.98
C LEU A 62 -18.33 1.64 -13.99
N ASN A 63 -17.61 2.39 -14.82
CA ASN A 63 -18.20 3.43 -15.68
C ASN A 63 -18.30 3.02 -17.15
N LYS A 64 -17.36 2.22 -17.68
CA LYS A 64 -17.45 1.74 -19.06
C LYS A 64 -18.29 0.47 -19.13
N GLY A 65 -18.03 -0.47 -18.22
CA GLY A 65 -18.69 -1.76 -18.17
C GLY A 65 -18.35 -2.62 -19.39
N PHE A 66 -17.85 -3.83 -19.16
CA PHE A 66 -17.43 -4.73 -20.24
C PHE A 66 -17.49 -6.18 -19.76
N THR A 67 -17.22 -7.12 -20.66
CA THR A 67 -17.23 -8.55 -20.33
C THR A 67 -16.18 -8.85 -19.26
N ASN A 68 -16.58 -9.46 -18.15
CA ASN A 68 -15.74 -9.74 -16.97
C ASN A 68 -15.42 -8.53 -16.07
N SER A 69 -16.00 -7.35 -16.27
CA SER A 69 -15.70 -6.18 -15.41
C SER A 69 -15.96 -6.46 -13.93
N GLY A 70 -17.00 -7.23 -13.58
CA GLY A 70 -17.25 -7.66 -12.20
C GLY A 70 -16.15 -8.55 -11.62
N LEU A 71 -15.63 -9.50 -12.41
CA LEU A 71 -14.57 -10.42 -11.99
C LEU A 71 -13.24 -9.68 -11.79
N ILE A 72 -12.95 -8.73 -12.68
CA ILE A 72 -11.76 -7.89 -12.57
C ILE A 72 -11.88 -6.94 -11.37
N LEU A 73 -13.06 -6.34 -11.17
CA LEU A 73 -13.31 -5.48 -10.02
C LEU A 73 -13.11 -6.24 -8.70
N GLN A 74 -13.56 -7.49 -8.62
CA GLN A 74 -13.30 -8.36 -7.46
C GLN A 74 -11.80 -8.49 -7.16
N ASP A 75 -10.96 -8.76 -8.17
CA ASP A 75 -9.51 -8.86 -7.98
C ASP A 75 -8.85 -7.52 -7.62
N LEU A 76 -9.30 -6.42 -8.22
CA LEU A 76 -8.81 -5.07 -7.89
C LEU A 76 -9.16 -4.69 -6.45
N VAL A 77 -10.38 -5.01 -5.99
CA VAL A 77 -10.80 -4.82 -4.60
C VAL A 77 -9.96 -5.68 -3.67
N ASN A 78 -9.73 -6.95 -4.00
CA ASN A 78 -8.84 -7.83 -3.25
C ASN A 78 -7.39 -7.28 -3.18
N GLU A 79 -6.89 -6.67 -4.25
CA GLU A 79 -5.59 -6.00 -4.25
C GLU A 79 -5.60 -4.75 -3.36
N ILE A 80 -6.68 -3.95 -3.32
CA ILE A 80 -6.82 -2.88 -2.33
C ILE A 80 -6.75 -3.46 -0.91
N GLY A 81 -7.47 -4.54 -0.61
CA GLY A 81 -7.40 -5.23 0.68
C GLY A 81 -5.98 -5.63 1.05
N ARG A 82 -5.24 -6.22 0.11
CA ARG A 82 -3.82 -6.57 0.30
C ARG A 82 -3.00 -5.35 0.66
N ARG A 83 -3.18 -4.23 -0.05
CA ARG A 83 -2.48 -2.97 0.21
C ARG A 83 -2.92 -2.31 1.51
N LEU A 84 -4.12 -2.57 2.01
CA LEU A 84 -4.56 -2.18 3.35
C LEU A 84 -4.02 -3.10 4.47
N GLY A 85 -3.11 -4.02 4.14
CA GLY A 85 -2.41 -4.85 5.11
C GLY A 85 -3.17 -6.11 5.52
N PHE A 86 -4.22 -6.48 4.80
CA PHE A 86 -4.91 -7.76 5.00
C PHE A 86 -4.18 -8.90 4.29
N THR A 87 -4.24 -10.09 4.87
CA THR A 87 -3.94 -11.33 4.13
C THR A 87 -5.16 -11.70 3.31
N ILE A 88 -4.98 -12.00 2.02
CA ILE A 88 -6.07 -12.19 1.08
C ILE A 88 -6.08 -13.63 0.57
N GLU A 89 -7.22 -14.29 0.69
CA GLU A 89 -7.58 -15.42 -0.15
C GLU A 89 -8.58 -14.97 -1.20
N SER A 90 -8.22 -15.10 -2.48
CA SER A 90 -9.10 -14.71 -3.58
C SER A 90 -10.26 -15.70 -3.72
N GLY A 91 -11.47 -15.17 -3.87
CA GLY A 91 -12.66 -15.94 -4.19
C GLY A 91 -12.63 -16.54 -5.61
N TYR A 92 -13.67 -17.31 -5.90
CA TYR A 92 -13.85 -17.93 -7.21
C TYR A 92 -14.56 -16.97 -8.16
N TYR A 93 -14.15 -16.93 -9.43
CA TYR A 93 -14.86 -16.18 -10.46
C TYR A 93 -16.16 -16.84 -10.89
N ARG A 94 -16.24 -18.17 -10.79
CA ARG A 94 -17.42 -18.94 -11.21
C ARG A 94 -17.89 -19.81 -10.05
N GLY A 95 -19.16 -19.62 -9.68
CA GLY A 95 -19.83 -20.46 -8.71
C GLY A 95 -19.85 -21.93 -9.13
N GLY A 96 -19.76 -22.83 -8.16
CA GLY A 96 -19.90 -24.27 -8.34
C GLY A 96 -20.65 -24.87 -7.15
N ARG A 97 -21.32 -26.01 -7.35
CA ARG A 97 -22.15 -26.64 -6.29
C ARG A 97 -21.37 -26.97 -5.00
N SER A 98 -20.06 -27.19 -5.11
CA SER A 98 -19.17 -27.49 -3.98
C SER A 98 -18.34 -26.30 -3.51
N LYS A 99 -18.51 -25.10 -4.09
CA LYS A 99 -17.70 -23.92 -3.78
C LYS A 99 -18.51 -22.94 -2.95
N ILE A 100 -17.87 -22.32 -1.97
CA ILE A 100 -18.42 -21.17 -1.24
C ILE A 100 -18.20 -19.93 -2.13
N GLY A 101 -19.27 -19.20 -2.44
CA GLY A 101 -19.27 -18.18 -3.49
C GLY A 101 -18.88 -16.77 -3.05
N PHE A 102 -17.97 -16.64 -2.09
CA PHE A 102 -17.45 -15.33 -1.69
C PHE A 102 -16.41 -14.81 -2.70
N ASP A 103 -16.21 -13.50 -2.75
CA ASP A 103 -15.32 -12.84 -3.71
C ASP A 103 -13.89 -12.65 -3.18
N GLY A 104 -13.75 -12.56 -1.87
CA GLY A 104 -12.46 -12.58 -1.17
C GLY A 104 -12.64 -12.90 0.31
N LEU A 105 -11.61 -13.46 0.93
CA LEU A 105 -11.54 -13.62 2.37
C LEU A 105 -10.32 -12.83 2.85
N TRP A 106 -10.58 -11.76 3.61
CA TRP A 106 -9.56 -10.85 4.10
C TRP A 106 -9.32 -11.10 5.58
N LYS A 107 -8.08 -11.36 5.97
CA LYS A 107 -7.71 -11.60 7.36
C LYS A 107 -6.83 -10.47 7.89
N ALA A 108 -7.30 -9.83 8.95
CA ALA A 108 -6.58 -8.79 9.70
C ALA A 108 -5.45 -9.40 10.52
N LYS A 109 -4.51 -8.56 10.99
CA LYS A 109 -3.35 -9.02 11.79
C LYS A 109 -3.77 -9.64 13.13
N ASP A 110 -4.86 -9.17 13.71
CA ASP A 110 -5.41 -9.68 14.97
C ASP A 110 -6.27 -10.95 14.80
N GLY A 111 -6.41 -11.44 13.57
CA GLY A 111 -7.16 -12.67 13.26
C GLY A 111 -8.58 -12.43 12.78
N PHE A 112 -9.12 -11.22 12.89
CA PHE A 112 -10.47 -10.92 12.42
C PHE A 112 -10.60 -11.11 10.90
N SER A 113 -11.67 -11.75 10.45
CA SER A 113 -11.85 -12.14 9.05
C SER A 113 -13.07 -11.47 8.40
N PHE A 114 -12.88 -10.87 7.23
CA PHE A 114 -13.95 -10.31 6.42
C PHE A 114 -14.25 -11.21 5.23
N VAL A 115 -15.50 -11.65 5.11
CA VAL A 115 -16.03 -12.31 3.92
C VAL A 115 -16.49 -11.21 2.96
N ILE A 116 -15.78 -11.07 1.85
CA ILE A 116 -15.98 -9.99 0.89
C ILE A 116 -16.96 -10.41 -0.19
N GLU A 117 -17.85 -9.48 -0.53
CA GLU A 117 -18.72 -9.53 -1.69
C GLU A 117 -18.57 -8.22 -2.46
N VAL A 118 -18.32 -8.27 -3.77
CA VAL A 118 -18.09 -7.11 -4.61
C VAL A 118 -19.23 -6.95 -5.62
N LYS A 119 -19.71 -5.71 -5.76
CA LYS A 119 -20.75 -5.37 -6.72
C LYS A 119 -20.38 -4.12 -7.52
N THR A 120 -20.50 -4.22 -8.84
CA THR A 120 -20.35 -3.07 -9.74
C THR A 120 -21.46 -2.05 -9.55
N THR A 121 -22.67 -2.48 -9.16
CA THR A 121 -23.84 -1.62 -8.90
C THR A 121 -24.62 -2.09 -7.67
N ASP A 122 -25.33 -1.15 -7.05
CA ASP A 122 -26.29 -1.33 -5.94
C ASP A 122 -27.74 -1.54 -6.43
N ALA A 123 -27.99 -1.39 -7.74
CA ALA A 123 -29.32 -1.43 -8.35
C ALA A 123 -30.05 -2.78 -8.23
N TYR A 124 -29.35 -3.86 -7.88
CA TYR A 124 -29.94 -5.18 -7.68
C TYR A 124 -30.02 -5.53 -6.20
N GLN A 125 -31.19 -5.99 -5.77
CA GLN A 125 -31.44 -6.41 -4.39
C GLN A 125 -30.53 -7.58 -4.02
N LEU A 126 -29.57 -7.32 -3.14
CA LEU A 126 -28.64 -8.33 -2.69
C LEU A 126 -29.33 -9.26 -1.70
N ASN A 127 -29.21 -10.57 -1.91
CA ASN A 127 -29.74 -11.54 -0.97
C ASN A 127 -28.71 -11.76 0.17
N LEU A 128 -28.91 -11.03 1.26
CA LEU A 128 -28.06 -11.11 2.45
C LEU A 128 -28.03 -12.52 3.07
N ASP A 129 -29.09 -13.32 2.89
CA ASP A 129 -29.10 -14.70 3.38
C ASP A 129 -28.10 -15.59 2.67
N ILE A 130 -27.84 -15.35 1.37
CA ILE A 130 -26.81 -16.09 0.62
C ILE A 130 -25.42 -15.78 1.18
N GLN A 131 -25.15 -14.50 1.49
CA GLN A 131 -23.85 -14.09 2.05
C GLN A 131 -23.65 -14.61 3.47
N ALA A 132 -24.70 -14.57 4.29
CA ALA A 132 -24.70 -15.20 5.61
C ALA A 132 -24.51 -16.72 5.54
N GLU A 133 -25.07 -17.40 4.53
CA GLU A 133 -24.84 -18.81 4.26
C GLU A 133 -23.37 -19.10 3.92
N TYR A 134 -22.74 -18.25 3.11
CA TYR A 134 -21.33 -18.39 2.78
C TYR A 134 -20.42 -18.25 4.01
N ARG A 135 -20.66 -17.23 4.84
CA ARG A 135 -19.96 -17.09 6.13
C ARG A 135 -20.18 -18.31 7.02
N ARG A 136 -21.41 -18.82 7.12
CA ARG A 136 -21.72 -20.01 7.92
C ARG A 136 -20.99 -21.25 7.45
N LYS A 137 -20.88 -21.47 6.13
CA LYS A 137 -20.11 -22.57 5.56
C LYS A 137 -18.63 -22.45 5.87
N LEU A 138 -18.06 -21.24 5.80
CA LEU A 138 -16.67 -20.99 6.19
C LEU A 138 -16.42 -21.31 7.68
N ILE A 139 -17.36 -20.99 8.56
CA ILE A 139 -17.31 -21.34 9.99
C ILE A 139 -17.35 -22.86 10.18
N GLN A 140 -18.25 -23.56 9.47
CA GLN A 140 -18.35 -25.02 9.52
C GLN A 140 -17.07 -25.71 9.02
N GLU A 141 -16.41 -25.14 8.02
CA GLU A 141 -15.12 -25.59 7.50
C GLU A 141 -13.93 -25.14 8.37
N LYS A 142 -14.16 -24.44 9.48
CA LYS A 142 -13.14 -23.89 10.40
C LYS A 142 -12.14 -22.97 9.71
N ARG A 143 -12.60 -22.23 8.70
CA ARG A 143 -11.79 -21.26 7.95
C ARG A 143 -11.85 -19.86 8.55
N VAL A 144 -12.93 -19.56 9.27
CA VAL A 144 -13.15 -18.33 10.04
C VAL A 144 -13.84 -18.67 11.36
N GLU A 145 -13.67 -17.82 12.36
CA GLU A 145 -14.37 -17.93 13.65
C GLU A 145 -15.66 -17.11 13.64
N ASP A 146 -16.68 -17.57 14.37
CA ASP A 146 -17.98 -16.89 14.42
C ASP A 146 -17.95 -15.57 15.21
N SER A 147 -17.14 -15.48 16.28
CA SER A 147 -16.96 -14.23 17.02
C SER A 147 -16.11 -13.20 16.28
N ASP A 148 -15.20 -13.68 15.41
CA ASP A 148 -14.14 -12.87 14.81
C ASP A 148 -14.24 -12.85 13.28
N SER A 149 -15.47 -12.82 12.77
CA SER A 149 -15.69 -12.61 11.35
C SER A 149 -16.96 -11.84 11.04
N SER A 150 -16.94 -11.12 9.92
CA SER A 150 -18.11 -10.39 9.41
C SER A 150 -18.14 -10.40 7.88
N ILE A 151 -19.24 -9.91 7.32
CA ILE A 151 -19.41 -9.72 5.88
C ILE A 151 -19.14 -8.25 5.55
N LEU A 152 -18.31 -7.99 4.56
CA LEU A 152 -18.07 -6.65 4.02
C LEU A 152 -18.47 -6.62 2.54
N ILE A 153 -19.54 -5.89 2.26
CA ILE A 153 -20.03 -5.69 0.90
C ILE A 153 -19.38 -4.44 0.33
N VAL A 154 -18.64 -4.61 -0.77
CA VAL A 154 -17.95 -3.54 -1.47
C VAL A 154 -18.74 -3.16 -2.71
N VAL A 155 -19.20 -1.92 -2.78
CA VAL A 155 -20.10 -1.44 -3.84
C VAL A 155 -19.45 -0.36 -4.70
N GLY A 156 -19.65 -0.46 -6.01
CA GLY A 156 -19.05 0.46 -6.99
C GLY A 156 -19.64 1.87 -7.00
N ARG A 157 -20.94 2.02 -6.73
CA ARG A 157 -21.65 3.31 -6.78
C ARG A 157 -22.05 3.78 -5.37
N LYS A 158 -22.24 5.09 -5.23
CA LYS A 158 -22.53 5.76 -3.95
C LYS A 158 -23.99 5.67 -3.51
N ASP A 159 -24.94 5.33 -4.39
CA ASP A 159 -26.37 5.38 -4.07
C ASP A 159 -26.85 4.11 -3.35
N THR A 160 -26.17 3.82 -2.24
CA THR A 160 -26.32 2.59 -1.48
C THR A 160 -27.51 2.60 -0.54
N GLY A 161 -28.29 3.70 -0.50
CA GLY A 161 -29.34 3.92 0.50
C GLY A 161 -30.38 2.79 0.56
N GLY A 162 -30.69 2.16 -0.58
CA GLY A 162 -31.56 0.98 -0.63
C GLY A 162 -30.95 -0.24 0.05
N LEU A 163 -29.67 -0.53 -0.23
CA LEU A 163 -28.93 -1.65 0.35
C LEU A 163 -28.65 -1.43 1.85
N GLU A 164 -28.34 -0.20 2.25
CA GLU A 164 -28.17 0.18 3.65
C GLU A 164 -29.46 -0.01 4.44
N ALA A 165 -30.59 0.49 3.92
CA ALA A 165 -31.90 0.33 4.54
C ALA A 165 -32.29 -1.15 4.66
N GLN A 166 -32.05 -1.95 3.61
CA GLN A 166 -32.29 -3.39 3.61
C GLN A 166 -31.43 -4.09 4.68
N THR A 167 -30.14 -3.75 4.77
CA THR A 167 -29.21 -4.37 5.72
C THR A 167 -29.61 -4.04 7.15
N ARG A 168 -29.89 -2.76 7.43
CA ARG A 168 -30.33 -2.30 8.76
C ARG A 168 -31.65 -2.93 9.21
N GLY A 169 -32.58 -3.17 8.28
CA GLY A 169 -33.86 -3.83 8.57
C GLY A 169 -33.78 -5.36 8.63
N SER A 170 -32.62 -5.95 8.33
CA SER A 170 -32.45 -7.40 8.29
C SER A 170 -31.93 -7.98 9.60
N ARG A 171 -32.07 -9.31 9.76
CA ARG A 171 -31.43 -10.06 10.85
C ARG A 171 -29.90 -10.02 10.83
N HIS A 172 -29.29 -9.59 9.73
CA HIS A 172 -27.84 -9.55 9.51
C HIS A 172 -27.23 -8.16 9.77
N ALA A 173 -28.00 -7.22 10.33
CA ALA A 173 -27.55 -5.84 10.58
C ALA A 173 -26.27 -5.75 11.44
N TRP A 174 -26.03 -6.75 12.29
CA TRP A 174 -24.85 -6.82 13.15
C TRP A 174 -23.61 -7.32 12.42
N ASP A 175 -23.78 -8.20 11.43
CA ASP A 175 -22.67 -8.93 10.81
C ASP A 175 -22.30 -8.39 9.43
N VAL A 176 -23.12 -7.53 8.84
CA VAL A 176 -22.90 -6.97 7.49
C VAL A 176 -22.52 -5.50 7.59
N ARG A 177 -21.44 -5.14 6.91
CA ARG A 177 -21.05 -3.75 6.65
C ARG A 177 -20.97 -3.50 5.15
N ILE A 178 -21.22 -2.26 4.74
CA ILE A 178 -21.19 -1.83 3.35
C ILE A 178 -20.17 -0.71 3.24
N ILE A 179 -19.34 -0.77 2.19
CA ILE A 179 -18.38 0.28 1.88
C ILE A 179 -18.29 0.50 0.37
N SER A 180 -18.19 1.75 -0.07
CA SER A 180 -17.94 2.03 -1.48
C SER A 180 -16.48 1.76 -1.86
N VAL A 181 -16.23 1.36 -3.11
CA VAL A 181 -14.86 1.23 -3.63
C VAL A 181 -14.08 2.55 -3.51
N GLU A 182 -14.76 3.69 -3.70
CA GLU A 182 -14.16 5.03 -3.52
C GLU A 182 -13.69 5.24 -2.07
N SER A 183 -14.48 4.83 -1.08
CA SER A 183 -14.10 4.93 0.34
C SER A 183 -12.90 4.04 0.68
N LEU A 184 -12.83 2.83 0.13
CA LEU A 184 -11.66 1.95 0.27
C LEU A 184 -10.40 2.57 -0.34
N LEU A 185 -10.52 3.18 -1.53
CA LEU A 185 -9.42 3.90 -2.16
C LEU A 185 -8.95 5.09 -1.31
N LYS A 186 -9.87 5.84 -0.69
CA LYS A 186 -9.51 6.91 0.25
C LYS A 186 -8.71 6.38 1.44
N LEU A 187 -9.14 5.28 2.04
CA LEU A 187 -8.38 4.63 3.13
C LEU A 187 -6.98 4.21 2.66
N LEU A 188 -6.86 3.68 1.45
CA LEU A 188 -5.57 3.32 0.86
C LEU A 188 -4.69 4.56 0.66
N ARG A 189 -5.23 5.68 0.17
CA ARG A 189 -4.49 6.94 0.04
C ARG A 189 -4.02 7.52 1.37
N VAL A 190 -4.88 7.43 2.40
CA VAL A 190 -4.51 7.83 3.76
C VAL A 190 -3.31 7.01 4.23
N LYS A 191 -3.37 5.67 4.10
CA LYS A 191 -2.22 4.80 4.41
C LYS A 191 -0.96 5.18 3.61
N GLU A 192 -1.07 5.39 2.30
CA GLU A 192 0.07 5.70 1.42
C GLU A 192 0.74 7.05 1.69
N ASN A 193 0.03 7.99 2.31
CA ASN A 193 0.53 9.35 2.53
C ASN A 193 1.07 9.57 3.94
N LEU A 194 0.83 8.63 4.85
CA LEU A 194 1.25 8.69 6.25
C LEU A 194 2.39 7.72 6.51
N SER A 195 3.14 7.98 7.59
CA SER A 195 4.34 7.20 7.95
C SER A 195 4.20 6.49 9.31
N ASP A 196 2.97 6.37 9.79
CA ASP A 196 2.62 5.80 11.09
C ASP A 196 2.55 4.26 11.08
N ILE A 197 3.05 3.65 12.15
CA ILE A 197 3.03 2.20 12.40
C ILE A 197 1.60 1.70 12.62
N ASP A 198 0.75 2.49 13.29
CA ASP A 198 -0.55 2.03 13.78
C ASP A 198 -1.69 2.27 12.80
N ILE A 199 -1.46 3.06 11.74
CA ILE A 199 -2.52 3.43 10.80
C ILE A 199 -3.17 2.23 10.10
N VAL A 200 -2.39 1.18 9.83
CA VAL A 200 -2.92 -0.06 9.25
C VAL A 200 -3.91 -0.70 10.22
N SER A 201 -3.53 -0.83 11.49
CA SER A 201 -4.40 -1.39 12.54
C SER A 201 -5.68 -0.55 12.70
N LYS A 202 -5.57 0.78 12.68
CA LYS A 202 -6.73 1.69 12.76
C LYS A 202 -7.66 1.55 11.55
N ILE A 203 -7.12 1.45 10.33
CA ILE A 203 -7.93 1.24 9.13
C ILE A 203 -8.66 -0.11 9.21
N GLN A 204 -7.97 -1.17 9.62
CA GLN A 204 -8.58 -2.50 9.77
C GLN A 204 -9.71 -2.50 10.80
N GLU A 205 -9.51 -1.75 11.90
CA GLU A 205 -10.49 -1.57 12.96
C GLU A 205 -11.75 -0.83 12.51
N ILE A 206 -11.60 0.24 11.71
CA ILE A 206 -12.74 1.01 11.16
C ILE A 206 -13.68 0.14 10.32
N LEU A 207 -13.15 -0.87 9.64
CA LEU A 207 -13.94 -1.75 8.78
C LEU A 207 -14.75 -2.79 9.58
N LYS A 208 -14.38 -3.06 10.84
CA LYS A 208 -15.09 -4.03 11.67
C LYS A 208 -16.48 -3.53 12.07
N PRO A 209 -17.44 -4.44 12.30
CA PRO A 209 -18.71 -4.08 12.90
C PRO A 209 -18.55 -3.40 14.25
N LEU A 210 -18.93 -2.12 14.33
CA LEU A 210 -19.05 -1.40 15.60
C LEU A 210 -20.48 -1.54 16.15
N GLU A 211 -20.59 -1.76 17.46
CA GLU A 211 -21.85 -1.62 18.18
C GLU A 211 -22.05 -0.13 18.51
N TYR A 212 -22.95 0.53 17.77
CA TYR A 212 -23.21 1.97 17.89
C TYR A 212 -23.85 2.41 19.21
N THR A 213 -24.03 1.51 20.16
CA THR A 213 -24.48 1.85 21.53
C THR A 213 -23.39 2.56 22.31
N ARG A 214 -22.11 2.34 21.99
CA ARG A 214 -20.97 3.00 22.63
C ARG A 214 -20.14 3.75 21.59
N LEU A 215 -20.07 5.08 21.75
CA LEU A 215 -19.36 5.97 20.82
C LEU A 215 -17.88 6.17 21.15
N ASP A 216 -17.46 5.78 22.36
CA ASP A 216 -16.08 5.98 22.87
C ASP A 216 -15.03 5.48 21.88
N ARG A 217 -15.21 4.28 21.31
CA ARG A 217 -14.27 3.69 20.34
C ARG A 217 -14.13 4.51 19.06
N LEU A 218 -15.20 5.17 18.61
CA LEU A 218 -15.15 6.03 17.42
C LEU A 218 -14.44 7.35 17.72
N ILE A 219 -14.65 7.89 18.92
CA ILE A 219 -13.92 9.06 19.43
C ILE A 219 -12.43 8.73 19.50
N ASP A 220 -12.05 7.60 20.09
CA ASP A 220 -10.65 7.17 20.22
C ASP A 220 -9.96 7.04 18.85
N ILE A 221 -10.64 6.46 17.86
CA ILE A 221 -10.11 6.37 16.48
C ILE A 221 -9.91 7.76 15.88
N ILE A 222 -10.90 8.66 15.97
CA ILE A 222 -10.83 10.01 15.35
C ILE A 222 -9.75 10.87 16.00
N PHE A 223 -9.70 10.92 17.34
CA PHE A 223 -8.76 11.76 18.07
C PHE A 223 -7.34 11.24 17.93
N SER A 224 -7.12 9.93 18.09
CA SER A 224 -5.78 9.36 17.88
C SER A 224 -5.27 9.58 16.45
N THR A 225 -6.13 9.43 15.43
CA THR A 225 -5.72 9.68 14.04
C THR A 225 -5.39 11.14 13.79
N SER A 226 -6.12 12.07 14.42
CA SER A 226 -5.90 13.51 14.27
C SER A 226 -4.61 13.97 14.96
N GLU A 227 -4.29 13.40 16.13
CA GLU A 227 -3.00 13.63 16.81
C GLU A 227 -1.83 13.11 15.96
N ASP A 228 -1.94 11.92 15.37
CA ASP A 228 -0.89 11.37 14.51
C ASP A 228 -0.67 12.21 13.24
N LEU A 229 -1.75 12.72 12.63
CA LEU A 229 -1.67 13.63 11.48
C LEU A 229 -0.90 14.92 11.81
N LEU A 230 -1.17 15.50 12.99
CA LEU A 230 -0.50 16.72 13.44
C LEU A 230 0.98 16.48 13.72
N ILE A 231 1.34 15.32 14.28
CA ILE A 231 2.74 14.94 14.53
C ILE A 231 3.51 14.77 13.21
N ASP A 232 2.90 14.17 12.19
CA ASP A 232 3.52 13.96 10.87
C ASP A 232 3.80 15.28 10.12
N ASP A 233 2.88 16.27 10.18
CA ASP A 233 3.08 17.61 9.58
C ASP A 233 4.20 18.39 10.27
N GLU A 234 4.28 18.25 11.60
CA GLU A 234 5.28 18.88 12.44
C GLU A 234 6.71 18.34 12.18
N ASN A 235 6.83 17.08 11.73
CA ASN A 235 8.10 16.41 11.44
C ASN A 235 8.82 16.92 10.16
N ASP A 236 8.17 17.76 9.34
CA ASP A 236 8.80 18.41 8.17
C ASP A 236 9.40 19.82 8.49
N GLU A 237 9.30 20.31 9.74
CA GLU A 237 9.73 21.67 10.14
C GLU A 237 11.24 21.84 10.45
N GLY A 238 12.12 21.18 9.70
CA GLY A 238 13.58 21.36 9.84
C GLY A 238 14.16 22.67 9.29
N SER A 239 13.35 23.60 8.77
CA SER A 239 13.82 24.85 8.15
C SER A 239 12.77 25.95 8.24
N LYS A 240 13.12 27.10 8.86
CA LYS A 240 12.33 28.35 8.87
C LYS A 240 12.17 29.03 7.50
N THR A 241 12.37 28.28 6.42
CA THR A 241 12.10 28.69 5.03
C THR A 241 11.16 27.64 4.43
N PRO A 242 10.09 28.04 3.73
CA PRO A 242 9.15 27.09 3.13
C PRO A 242 9.93 26.16 2.21
N LEU A 243 10.04 24.90 2.62
CA LEU A 243 10.67 23.85 1.84
C LEU A 243 9.72 23.54 0.69
N ILE A 244 10.03 24.03 -0.52
CA ILE A 244 9.47 23.44 -1.72
C ILE A 244 9.94 21.98 -1.72
N PRO A 245 9.03 20.98 -1.63
CA PRO A 245 9.44 19.58 -1.64
C PRO A 245 10.23 19.30 -2.91
N ALA A 246 11.32 18.54 -2.77
CA ALA A 246 12.10 18.13 -3.92
C ALA A 246 11.24 17.21 -4.81
N ASN A 247 10.75 17.73 -5.94
CA ASN A 247 9.72 17.11 -6.79
C ASN A 247 10.23 15.97 -7.68
N TYR A 248 11.21 15.19 -7.22
CA TYR A 248 11.82 14.11 -8.02
C TYR A 248 11.79 12.73 -7.33
N HIS A 249 10.93 12.58 -6.32
CA HIS A 249 10.82 11.36 -5.53
C HIS A 249 10.33 10.16 -6.36
N ALA A 250 9.31 10.36 -7.19
CA ALA A 250 8.75 9.32 -8.04
C ALA A 250 9.79 8.79 -9.05
N GLU A 251 10.58 9.68 -9.65
CA GLU A 251 11.64 9.33 -10.59
C GLU A 251 12.82 8.62 -9.90
N CYS A 252 13.11 8.95 -8.64
CA CYS A 252 14.06 8.18 -7.83
C CYS A 252 13.59 6.74 -7.65
N VAL A 253 12.33 6.54 -7.23
CA VAL A 253 11.74 5.21 -7.01
C VAL A 253 11.75 4.39 -8.30
N GLU A 254 11.42 5.01 -9.44
CA GLU A 254 11.49 4.34 -10.74
C GLU A 254 12.91 3.84 -11.07
N LYS A 255 13.93 4.67 -10.86
CA LYS A 255 15.33 4.26 -11.06
C LYS A 255 15.75 3.13 -10.12
N ILE A 256 15.34 3.19 -8.86
CA ILE A 256 15.65 2.16 -7.88
C ILE A 256 14.97 0.85 -8.28
N SER A 257 13.72 0.90 -8.71
CA SER A 257 12.96 -0.26 -9.20
C SER A 257 13.65 -0.95 -10.39
N ILE A 258 14.14 -0.18 -11.36
CA ILE A 258 14.91 -0.70 -12.50
C ILE A 258 16.24 -1.31 -12.03
N HIS A 259 16.96 -0.63 -11.14
CA HIS A 259 18.26 -1.11 -10.64
C HIS A 259 18.14 -2.41 -9.86
N LEU A 260 17.15 -2.50 -8.97
CA LEU A 260 16.84 -3.69 -8.18
C LEU A 260 16.10 -4.77 -8.99
N LYS A 261 15.70 -4.46 -10.23
CA LYS A 261 14.91 -5.34 -11.11
C LYS A 261 13.63 -5.85 -10.43
N SER A 262 13.00 -4.99 -9.65
CA SER A 262 11.81 -5.31 -8.89
C SER A 262 10.86 -4.11 -8.92
N PRO A 263 9.59 -4.29 -9.31
CA PRO A 263 8.58 -3.25 -9.13
C PRO A 263 8.45 -2.88 -7.66
N LEU A 264 8.26 -1.59 -7.40
CA LEU A 264 8.12 -1.04 -6.06
C LEU A 264 6.70 -0.49 -5.86
N VAL A 265 5.99 -1.08 -4.91
CA VAL A 265 4.64 -0.70 -4.48
C VAL A 265 4.77 0.17 -3.23
N LYS A 266 4.09 1.31 -3.23
CA LYS A 266 4.11 2.27 -2.13
C LYS A 266 3.41 1.68 -0.90
N GLN A 267 4.06 1.74 0.26
CA GLN A 267 3.51 1.29 1.54
C GLN A 267 3.15 2.43 2.49
N GLY A 268 3.90 3.54 2.42
CA GLY A 268 3.70 4.78 3.17
C GLY A 268 4.38 5.94 2.47
N ARG A 269 4.49 7.11 3.12
CA ARG A 269 4.97 8.35 2.47
C ARG A 269 6.27 8.19 1.70
N THR A 270 7.23 7.47 2.29
CA THR A 270 8.60 7.29 1.78
C THR A 270 9.02 5.82 1.69
N THR A 271 8.13 4.89 2.01
CA THR A 271 8.43 3.46 2.13
C THR A 271 7.75 2.66 1.02
N TYR A 272 8.48 1.67 0.51
CA TYR A 272 8.09 0.86 -0.64
C TYR A 272 8.47 -0.60 -0.42
N THR A 273 7.72 -1.52 -1.02
CA THR A 273 8.06 -2.95 -1.08
C THR A 273 7.92 -3.51 -2.48
N ASN A 274 8.46 -4.69 -2.73
CA ASN A 274 7.98 -5.52 -3.84
C ASN A 274 6.61 -6.15 -3.51
N ALA A 275 5.99 -6.76 -4.51
CA ALA A 275 4.68 -7.41 -4.38
C ALA A 275 4.63 -8.50 -3.30
N SER A 276 5.73 -9.26 -3.12
CA SER A 276 5.84 -10.30 -2.10
C SER A 276 6.19 -9.79 -0.71
N GLN A 277 6.38 -8.48 -0.54
CA GLN A 277 6.76 -7.81 0.71
C GLN A 277 8.09 -8.28 1.34
N THR A 278 8.94 -8.93 0.55
CA THR A 278 10.27 -9.45 0.96
C THR A 278 11.37 -8.39 0.83
N LEU A 279 11.23 -7.49 -0.15
CA LEU A 279 12.13 -6.36 -0.37
C LEU A 279 11.51 -5.10 0.24
N GLY A 280 12.27 -4.36 1.06
CA GLY A 280 11.94 -3.04 1.58
C GLY A 280 12.85 -1.94 1.05
N VAL A 281 12.26 -0.80 0.69
CA VAL A 281 13.02 0.40 0.27
C VAL A 281 12.46 1.62 0.99
N LEU A 282 13.34 2.32 1.71
CA LEU A 282 13.11 3.70 2.13
C LEU A 282 13.69 4.65 1.09
N CYS A 283 12.87 5.51 0.48
CA CYS A 283 13.33 6.53 -0.46
C CYS A 283 13.09 7.92 0.12
N ILE A 284 14.16 8.65 0.39
CA ILE A 284 14.11 10.01 0.93
C ILE A 284 15.00 10.94 0.10
N VAL A 285 14.54 12.17 -0.12
CA VAL A 285 15.17 13.13 -1.04
C VAL A 285 15.53 14.42 -0.31
N SER A 286 16.64 15.02 -0.68
CA SER A 286 17.10 16.31 -0.14
C SER A 286 17.52 17.21 -1.28
N LYS A 287 17.18 18.49 -1.20
CA LYS A 287 17.83 19.52 -2.04
C LYS A 287 19.31 19.67 -1.64
N GLU A 288 20.10 20.28 -2.52
CA GLU A 288 21.49 20.61 -2.20
C GLU A 288 21.55 21.89 -1.35
N TYR A 289 22.24 21.80 -0.22
CA TYR A 289 22.58 22.93 0.64
C TYR A 289 24.05 23.26 0.47
N GLN A 290 24.38 24.52 0.18
CA GLN A 290 25.77 24.96 0.10
C GLN A 290 26.31 25.30 1.48
N ARG A 291 27.39 24.66 1.92
CA ARG A 291 28.11 25.03 3.15
C ARG A 291 29.62 24.99 2.92
N SER A 292 30.28 26.13 3.08
CA SER A 292 31.74 26.24 3.02
C SER A 292 32.36 25.62 1.74
N GLY A 293 31.69 25.77 0.58
CA GLY A 293 32.16 25.27 -0.71
C GLY A 293 31.98 23.76 -0.95
N ALA A 294 31.30 23.05 -0.04
CA ALA A 294 30.88 21.66 -0.24
C ALA A 294 29.36 21.55 -0.32
N GLY A 295 28.88 20.72 -1.25
CA GLY A 295 27.47 20.36 -1.32
C GLY A 295 27.09 19.47 -0.13
N ARG A 296 26.01 19.80 0.56
CA ARG A 296 25.48 19.06 1.71
C ARG A 296 24.03 18.66 1.43
N TYR A 297 23.67 17.44 1.80
CA TYR A 297 22.31 16.91 1.74
C TYR A 297 21.94 16.45 3.14
N TRP A 298 20.70 16.72 3.56
CA TRP A 298 20.23 16.44 4.92
C TRP A 298 18.90 15.70 4.84
N PHE A 299 18.85 14.54 5.49
CA PHE A 299 17.65 13.73 5.66
C PHE A 299 17.36 13.43 7.13
N SER A 300 16.11 13.12 7.43
CA SER A 300 15.67 12.59 8.72
C SER A 300 15.35 11.11 8.57
N PHE A 301 15.87 10.29 9.49
CA PHE A 301 15.56 8.86 9.58
C PHE A 301 14.84 8.59 10.89
N HIS A 302 13.69 7.92 10.85
CA HIS A 302 12.79 7.75 12.00
C HIS A 302 12.76 6.29 12.46
N PRO A 303 12.49 6.00 13.76
CA PRO A 303 12.32 4.64 14.26
C PRO A 303 11.27 3.83 13.50
N THR A 304 10.16 4.46 13.09
CA THR A 304 9.10 3.80 12.31
C THR A 304 9.63 3.26 10.97
N GLN A 305 10.53 4.01 10.32
CA GLN A 305 11.20 3.57 9.09
C GLN A 305 12.19 2.44 9.36
N GLN A 306 12.84 2.45 10.53
CA GLN A 306 13.73 1.36 10.94
C GLN A 306 12.93 0.06 11.13
N THR A 307 11.87 0.09 11.94
CA THR A 307 10.98 -1.07 12.16
C THR A 307 10.47 -1.62 10.83
N PHE A 308 10.03 -0.75 9.93
CA PHE A 308 9.57 -1.16 8.60
C PHE A 308 10.64 -1.93 7.79
N LEU A 309 11.90 -1.50 7.86
CA LEU A 309 13.01 -2.14 7.13
C LEU A 309 13.52 -3.41 7.83
N ASP A 310 13.48 -3.47 9.17
CA ASP A 310 13.87 -4.63 9.98
C ASP A 310 12.98 -5.86 9.71
N GLU A 311 11.72 -5.65 9.31
CA GLU A 311 10.77 -6.72 8.96
C GLU A 311 10.99 -7.36 7.57
N LYS A 312 12.03 -6.95 6.83
CA LYS A 312 12.24 -7.34 5.42
C LYS A 312 13.46 -8.23 5.26
N ASP A 313 13.36 -9.17 4.34
CA ASP A 313 14.46 -10.10 4.02
C ASP A 313 15.64 -9.31 3.40
N ASP A 314 15.33 -8.45 2.43
CA ASP A 314 16.27 -7.51 1.82
C ASP A 314 15.76 -6.08 2.02
N ALA A 315 16.64 -5.18 2.46
CA ALA A 315 16.26 -3.80 2.76
C ALA A 315 17.31 -2.79 2.28
N PHE A 316 16.85 -1.66 1.74
CA PHE A 316 17.69 -0.58 1.25
C PHE A 316 17.21 0.80 1.69
N ILE A 317 18.17 1.71 1.87
CA ILE A 317 17.91 3.14 2.00
C ILE A 317 18.44 3.85 0.77
N ALA A 318 17.54 4.53 0.06
CA ALA A 318 17.83 5.36 -1.08
C ALA A 318 17.81 6.84 -0.68
N LEU A 319 18.97 7.48 -0.82
CA LEU A 319 19.18 8.89 -0.54
C LEU A 319 19.30 9.64 -1.87
N GLY A 320 18.26 10.38 -2.25
CA GLY A 320 18.28 11.27 -3.40
C GLY A 320 18.98 12.60 -3.06
N CYS A 321 20.14 12.82 -3.65
CA CYS A 321 21.00 13.97 -3.39
C CYS A 321 20.84 15.05 -4.47
N GLY A 322 19.87 15.93 -4.29
CA GLY A 322 19.61 17.11 -5.15
C GLY A 322 18.99 16.81 -6.52
N SER A 323 19.17 15.60 -7.07
CA SER A 323 18.63 15.21 -8.37
C SER A 323 18.60 13.69 -8.57
N ILE A 324 17.83 13.23 -9.56
CA ILE A 324 17.78 11.82 -9.99
C ILE A 324 19.11 11.27 -10.53
N ALA A 325 20.12 12.12 -10.76
CA ALA A 325 21.45 11.70 -11.20
C ALA A 325 22.38 11.29 -10.05
N GLN A 326 21.94 11.52 -8.81
CA GLN A 326 22.73 11.35 -7.59
C GLN A 326 21.88 10.64 -6.56
N ILE A 327 21.68 9.34 -6.75
CA ILE A 327 20.97 8.48 -5.80
C ILE A 327 22.02 7.55 -5.17
N ILE A 328 22.15 7.61 -3.85
CA ILE A 328 22.95 6.66 -3.08
C ILE A 328 22.01 5.57 -2.57
N LEU A 329 22.19 4.32 -2.98
CA LEU A 329 21.38 3.19 -2.58
C LEU A 329 22.20 2.27 -1.67
N LEU A 330 22.02 2.41 -0.36
CA LEU A 330 22.77 1.64 0.63
C LEU A 330 21.95 0.42 1.11
N PRO A 331 22.58 -0.76 1.24
CA PRO A 331 21.98 -1.85 2.01
C PRO A 331 21.71 -1.40 3.45
N PHE A 332 20.50 -1.66 3.94
CA PHE A 332 20.06 -1.21 5.25
C PHE A 332 20.92 -1.76 6.39
N HIS A 333 21.33 -3.03 6.30
CA HIS A 333 22.22 -3.66 7.28
C HIS A 333 23.62 -3.01 7.37
N GLU A 334 24.10 -2.36 6.30
CA GLU A 334 25.33 -1.56 6.37
C GLU A 334 25.07 -0.19 6.98
N PHE A 335 23.95 0.44 6.61
CA PHE A 335 23.56 1.75 7.14
C PHE A 335 23.32 1.72 8.66
N VAL A 336 22.60 0.71 9.17
CA VAL A 336 22.21 0.62 10.59
C VAL A 336 23.41 0.56 11.53
N LYS A 337 24.55 -0.02 11.09
CA LYS A 337 25.82 -0.05 11.83
C LYS A 337 26.36 1.34 12.15
N HIS A 338 25.87 2.37 11.45
CA HIS A 338 26.34 3.75 11.60
C HIS A 338 25.37 4.64 12.37
N LEU A 339 24.12 4.21 12.60
CA LEU A 339 23.11 4.98 13.34
C LEU A 339 23.57 5.41 14.74
N PRO A 340 24.25 4.57 15.55
CA PRO A 340 24.70 4.98 16.89
C PRO A 340 25.70 6.15 16.89
N GLU A 341 26.36 6.40 15.76
CA GLU A 341 27.33 7.49 15.61
C GLU A 341 26.73 8.75 14.96
N MET A 342 25.43 8.73 14.61
CA MET A 342 24.73 9.86 14.01
C MET A 342 24.17 10.79 15.09
N ARG A 343 24.01 12.07 14.74
CA ARG A 343 23.33 13.03 15.61
C ARG A 343 21.85 12.71 15.63
N THR A 344 21.23 12.85 16.79
CA THR A 344 19.79 12.70 16.97
C THR A 344 19.15 14.03 17.35
N THR A 345 17.87 14.16 17.03
CA THR A 345 16.96 15.06 17.75
C THR A 345 16.12 14.21 18.68
N GLU A 346 16.03 14.61 19.95
CA GLU A 346 15.21 13.95 20.96
C GLU A 346 14.42 15.00 21.74
N SER A 347 13.10 14.91 21.68
CA SER A 347 12.14 15.66 22.49
C SER A 347 11.06 14.70 23.01
N LYS A 348 10.13 15.20 23.84
CA LYS A 348 9.06 14.38 24.42
C LYS A 348 8.22 13.64 23.37
N ASP A 349 8.04 14.26 22.20
CA ASP A 349 7.13 13.78 21.15
C ASP A 349 7.86 13.41 19.84
N ARG A 350 9.19 13.62 19.76
CA ARG A 350 9.96 13.39 18.53
C ARG A 350 11.32 12.78 18.79
N PHE A 351 11.63 11.72 18.05
CA PHE A 351 12.97 11.14 17.99
C PHE A 351 13.32 10.75 16.55
N TYR A 352 14.47 11.22 16.06
CA TYR A 352 15.00 10.85 14.75
C TYR A 352 16.50 11.07 14.63
N TRP A 353 17.14 10.34 13.71
CA TRP A 353 18.55 10.51 13.35
C TRP A 353 18.70 11.50 12.19
N HIS A 354 19.71 12.36 12.28
CA HIS A 354 20.15 13.23 11.20
C HIS A 354 21.12 12.48 10.29
N VAL A 355 20.68 12.20 9.07
CA VAL A 355 21.50 11.59 8.03
C VAL A 355 22.04 12.70 7.12
N GLU A 356 23.35 12.87 7.08
CA GLU A 356 23.96 13.92 6.26
C GLU A 356 24.93 13.33 5.24
N ILE A 357 24.80 13.75 3.98
CA ILE A 357 25.75 13.41 2.92
C ILE A 357 26.49 14.68 2.48
N PHE A 358 27.81 14.63 2.50
CA PHE A 358 28.67 15.68 1.96
C PHE A 358 29.25 15.26 0.62
N LYS A 359 29.17 16.16 -0.38
CA LYS A 359 29.79 15.99 -1.68
C LYS A 359 31.07 16.80 -1.74
N LYS A 360 32.22 16.12 -1.76
CA LYS A 360 33.55 16.74 -1.77
C LYS A 360 34.49 15.98 -2.70
N GLY A 361 35.11 16.69 -3.65
CA GLY A 361 36.08 16.08 -4.58
C GLY A 361 35.52 14.90 -5.38
N GLY A 362 34.24 14.95 -5.77
CA GLY A 362 33.56 13.88 -6.51
C GLY A 362 33.08 12.69 -5.66
N LYS A 363 33.40 12.67 -4.36
CA LYS A 363 32.97 11.65 -3.41
C LYS A 363 31.72 12.08 -2.64
N PHE A 364 30.90 11.11 -2.26
CA PHE A 364 29.79 11.25 -1.34
C PHE A 364 30.18 10.64 0.00
N LEU A 365 30.18 11.46 1.04
CA LEU A 365 30.60 11.09 2.39
C LEU A 365 29.41 11.12 3.33
N LEU A 366 29.02 9.98 3.90
CA LEU A 366 28.05 9.89 4.99
C LEU A 366 28.69 10.43 6.27
N ASN A 367 28.11 11.50 6.81
CA ASN A 367 28.65 12.14 8.00
C ASN A 367 28.46 11.25 9.23
N LYS A 368 29.42 11.35 10.14
CA LYS A 368 29.38 10.75 11.47
C LYS A 368 29.83 11.77 12.49
N SER A 369 29.74 11.42 13.76
CA SER A 369 30.29 12.23 14.85
C SER A 369 31.80 12.50 14.72
N THR A 370 32.54 11.68 13.95
CA THR A 370 33.97 11.86 13.66
C THR A 370 34.23 12.57 12.32
N LYS A 371 35.35 13.32 12.22
CA LYS A 371 35.64 14.24 11.09
C LYS A 371 35.84 13.60 9.70
N ALA A 372 35.98 12.28 9.60
CA ALA A 372 36.35 11.63 8.34
C ALA A 372 35.16 11.34 7.41
N GLY A 373 33.95 11.09 7.96
CA GLY A 373 32.81 10.55 7.23
C GLY A 373 33.10 9.17 6.61
N ILE A 374 32.07 8.50 6.09
CA ILE A 374 32.23 7.23 5.35
C ILE A 374 32.05 7.50 3.87
N ASP A 375 32.99 7.05 3.06
CA ASP A 375 32.85 7.10 1.60
C ASP A 375 31.78 6.10 1.15
N VAL A 376 30.64 6.63 0.69
CA VAL A 376 29.49 5.87 0.20
C VAL A 376 29.36 6.01 -1.32
N THR A 377 30.39 6.51 -2.00
CA THR A 377 30.36 6.80 -3.44
C THR A 377 30.10 5.54 -4.27
N HIS A 378 30.58 4.37 -3.82
CA HIS A 378 30.36 3.10 -4.53
C HIS A 378 28.90 2.64 -4.50
N TYR A 379 28.09 3.11 -3.55
CA TYR A 379 26.64 2.89 -3.50
C TYR A 379 25.85 3.83 -4.42
N ARG A 380 26.51 4.77 -5.10
CA ARG A 380 25.84 5.62 -6.07
C ARG A 380 25.37 4.79 -7.26
N LEU A 381 24.08 4.87 -7.57
CA LEU A 381 23.52 4.22 -8.76
C LEU A 381 24.24 4.72 -10.01
N LYS A 382 24.85 3.79 -10.74
CA LYS A 382 25.42 4.04 -12.05
C LYS A 382 24.27 4.02 -13.07
N ILE A 383 24.25 5.06 -13.89
CA ILE A 383 23.27 5.24 -14.97
C ILE A 383 23.64 4.30 -16.11
#